data_AF-A0A0D1XYM7-F1
#
_entry.id   AF-A0A0D1XYM7-F1
#
_cell.length_a   1.000
_cell.length_b   1.000
_cell.length_c   1.000
_cell.angle_alpha   90.00
_cell.angle_beta   90.00
_cell.angle_gamma   90.00
#
_symmetry.space_group_name_H-M   'P 1'
#
loop_
_entity.id
_entity.type
_entity.pdbx_description
1 polymer ?
#
loop_
_entity_poly.entity_id
_entity_poly.type
_entity_poly.pdbx_seq_one_letter_code
_entity_poly.pdbx_strand_id
1 'polypeptide(L)' 'MLEKIKFYLSVCLASSILGAFIVGVNIILKYGIHLVTGRAFHFHITSVSIIFSIVFISSFGYAVNKGPAFMKE' A
#
# COMPACT_ATOMS: atom_id res chain seq x y z
N MET A 1 -2.09 19.42 19.21
CA MET A 1 -2.84 18.14 19.26
C MET A 1 -3.51 17.85 17.92
N LEU A 2 -4.37 18.74 17.43
CA LEU A 2 -5.13 18.55 16.19
C LEU A 2 -4.27 18.42 14.92
N GLU A 3 -3.18 19.19 14.82
CA GLU A 3 -2.22 19.07 13.70
C GLU A 3 -1.48 17.73 13.68
N LYS A 4 -1.12 17.20 14.86
CA LYS A 4 -0.51 15.87 14.95
C LYS A 4 -1.50 14.78 14.50
N ILE A 5 -2.77 14.89 14.89
CA ILE A 5 -3.82 13.95 14.45
C ILE A 5 -4.01 14.03 12.93
N LYS A 6 -4.07 15.25 12.36
CA LYS A 6 -4.15 15.45 10.90
C LYS A 6 -2.94 14.84 10.18
N PHE A 7 -1.74 14.98 10.72
CA PHE A 7 -0.53 14.37 10.18
C PHE A 7 -0.65 12.84 10.13
N TYR A 8 -0.97 12.19 11.26
CA TYR A 8 -1.12 10.74 11.31
C TYR A 8 -2.23 10.23 10.39
N LEU A 9 -3.34 10.97 10.27
CA LEU A 9 -4.43 10.64 9.37
C LEU A 9 -3.98 10.72 7.91
N SER A 10 -3.27 11.77 7.53
CA SER A 10 -2.73 11.97 6.18
C SER A 10 -1.73 10.88 5.81
N VAL A 11 -0.85 10.51 6.75
CA VAL A 11 0.12 9.43 6.56
C VAL A 11 -0.58 8.09 6.40
N CYS A 12 -1.61 7.82 7.22
CA CYS A 12 -2.43 6.61 7.11
C CYS A 12 -3.10 6.50 5.73
N LEU A 13 -3.68 7.62 5.24
CA LEU A 13 -4.27 7.70 3.90
C LEU A 13 -3.23 7.46 2.80
N ALA A 14 -2.07 8.12 2.87
CA ALA A 14 -1.00 7.97 1.89
C ALA A 14 -0.46 6.51 1.84
N SER A 15 -0.23 5.89 2.99
CA SER A 15 0.18 4.49 3.08
C SER A 15 -0.87 3.53 2.51
N SER A 16 -2.15 3.80 2.75
CA SER A 16 -3.25 3.00 2.20
C SER A 16 -3.33 3.11 0.68
N ILE A 17 -3.22 4.32 0.12
CA ILE A 17 -3.21 4.55 -1.33
C ILE A 17 -2.02 3.83 -1.97
N LEU A 18 -0.84 3.93 -1.37
CA LEU A 18 0.37 3.27 -1.88
C LEU A 18 0.23 1.73 -1.84
N GLY A 19 -0.31 1.19 -0.74
CA GLY A 19 -0.62 -0.23 -0.61
C GLY A 19 -1.59 -0.72 -1.68
N ALA A 20 -2.68 0.03 -1.89
CA ALA A 20 -3.69 -0.29 -2.90
C ALA A 20 -3.11 -0.22 -4.33
N PHE A 21 -2.25 0.76 -4.62
CA PHE A 21 -1.60 0.89 -5.91
C PHE A 21 -0.70 -0.31 -6.23
N ILE A 22 0.18 -0.69 -5.30
CA ILE A 22 1.09 -1.84 -5.48
C ILE A 22 0.30 -3.14 -5.65
N VAL A 23 -0.76 -3.32 -4.86
CA VAL A 23 -1.70 -4.44 -5.04
C VAL A 23 -2.32 -4.42 -6.43
N GLY A 24 -2.87 -3.29 -6.88
CA GLY A 24 -3.50 -3.16 -8.19
C GLY A 24 -2.55 -3.54 -9.32
N VAL A 25 -1.32 -3.03 -9.31
CA VAL A 25 -0.29 -3.38 -10.31
C VAL A 25 0.03 -4.87 -10.28
N ASN A 26 0.18 -5.47 -9.10
CA ASN A 26 0.46 -6.91 -8.95
C ASN A 26 -0.67 -7.78 -9.54
N ILE A 27 -1.93 -7.36 -9.39
CA ILE A 27 -3.09 -8.04 -9.96
C ILE A 27 -3.06 -7.94 -11.48
N ILE A 28 -2.85 -6.73 -12.02
CA ILE A 28 -2.81 -6.49 -13.47
C ILE A 28 -1.69 -7.31 -14.13
N LEU A 29 -0.50 -7.34 -13.55
CA LEU A 29 0.62 -8.12 -14.06
C LEU A 29 0.32 -9.63 -14.08
N LYS A 30 -0.20 -10.17 -12.97
CA LYS A 30 -0.58 -11.59 -12.92
C LYS A 30 -1.68 -11.90 -13.93
N TYR A 31 -2.69 -11.05 -14.02
CA TYR A 31 -3.77 -11.22 -14.99
C TYR A 31 -3.24 -11.21 -16.44
N GLY A 32 -2.38 -10.26 -16.79
CA GLY A 32 -1.74 -10.19 -18.11
C GLY A 32 -0.90 -11.42 -18.44
N ILE A 33 -0.11 -11.92 -17.49
CA ILE A 33 0.69 -13.15 -17.66
C ILE A 33 -0.24 -14.35 -17.90
N HIS A 34 -1.32 -14.47 -17.15
CA HIS A 34 -2.31 -15.54 -17.32
C HIS A 34 -3.00 -15.47 -18.69
N LEU A 35 -3.29 -14.27 -19.18
CA LEU A 35 -3.89 -14.03 -20.49
C LEU A 35 -2.94 -14.44 -21.63
N VAL A 36 -1.64 -14.13 -21.50
CA VAL A 36 -0.61 -14.55 -22.47
C VAL A 36 -0.36 -16.06 -22.44
N THR A 37 -0.38 -16.68 -21.25
CA THR A 37 -0.09 -18.11 -21.09
C THR A 37 -1.31 -19.02 -21.27
N GLY A 38 -2.51 -18.45 -21.46
CA GLY A 38 -3.76 -19.19 -21.63
C GLY A 38 -4.17 -20.02 -20.41
N ARG A 39 -3.61 -19.76 -19.23
CA ARG A 39 -3.91 -20.52 -17.98
C ARG A 39 -5.00 -19.84 -17.18
N ALA A 40 -5.86 -20.64 -16.55
CA ALA A 40 -6.90 -20.15 -15.63
C ALA A 40 -6.30 -19.26 -14.52
N PHE A 41 -6.82 -18.05 -14.38
CA PHE A 41 -6.41 -17.09 -13.36
C PHE A 41 -7.09 -17.40 -12.03
N HIS A 42 -6.31 -17.70 -11.00
CA HIS A 42 -6.83 -17.86 -9.63
C HIS A 42 -6.38 -16.70 -8.76
N PHE A 43 -7.36 -15.95 -8.25
CA PHE A 43 -7.10 -14.81 -7.38
C PHE A 43 -6.99 -15.23 -5.91
N HIS A 44 -5.78 -15.21 -5.36
CA HIS A 44 -5.57 -15.43 -3.92
C HIS A 44 -5.69 -14.11 -3.13
N ILE A 45 -6.87 -13.90 -2.56
CA ILE A 45 -7.16 -12.74 -1.69
C ILE A 45 -6.18 -12.67 -0.51
N THR A 46 -5.81 -13.81 0.07
CA THR A 46 -4.85 -13.89 1.18
C THR A 46 -3.48 -13.33 0.80
N SER A 47 -2.95 -13.69 -0.37
CA SER A 47 -1.66 -13.19 -0.83
C SER A 47 -1.69 -11.68 -1.10
N VAL A 48 -2.81 -11.18 -1.62
CA VAL A 48 -3.01 -9.75 -1.85
C VAL A 48 -3.07 -8.98 -0.53
N SER A 49 -3.77 -9.51 0.47
CA SER A 49 -3.87 -8.93 1.82
C SER A 49 -2.51 -8.87 2.52
N ILE A 50 -1.68 -9.90 2.36
CA ILE A 50 -0.31 -9.93 2.91
C ILE A 50 0.54 -8.83 2.28
N ILE A 51 0.53 -8.73 0.95
CA ILE A 51 1.30 -7.70 0.23
C ILE A 51 0.85 -6.30 0.64
N PHE A 52 -0.46 -6.07 0.70
CA PHE A 52 -1.03 -4.81 1.19
C PHE A 52 -0.52 -4.47 2.59
N SER A 53 -0.61 -5.43 3.51
CA SER A 53 -0.23 -5.25 4.91
C SER A 53 1.25 -4.91 5.07
N ILE A 54 2.13 -5.60 4.34
CA ILE A 54 3.58 -5.32 4.36
C ILE A 54 3.85 -3.89 3.87
N VAL A 55 3.31 -3.52 2.70
CA VAL A 55 3.51 -2.18 2.13
C VAL A 55 2.93 -1.10 3.04
N PHE A 56 1.74 -1.33 3.59
CA PHE A 56 1.07 -0.42 4.51
C PHE A 56 1.91 -0.20 5.77
N ILE A 57 2.31 -1.28 6.46
CA ILE A 57 3.07 -1.19 7.72
C ILE A 57 4.44 -0.56 7.47
N SER A 58 5.14 -0.94 6.40
CA SER A 58 6.47 -0.38 6.08
C SER A 58 6.39 1.12 5.75
N SER A 59 5.44 1.54 4.91
CA SER A 59 5.29 2.96 4.54
C SER A 59 4.80 3.80 5.72
N PHE A 60 3.83 3.28 6.49
CA PHE A 60 3.30 3.95 7.67
C PHE A 60 4.37 4.07 8.75
N GLY A 61 5.06 2.97 9.05
CA GLY A 61 6.16 2.95 10.02
C GLY A 61 7.28 3.92 9.64
N TYR A 62 7.65 4.00 8.37
CA TYR A 62 8.65 4.96 7.89
C TYR A 62 8.24 6.42 8.14
N ALA A 63 7.00 6.78 7.77
CA ALA A 63 6.49 8.13 7.92
C ALA A 63 6.27 8.52 9.39
N VAL A 64 5.86 7.57 10.24
CA VAL A 64 5.78 7.77 11.69
C VAL A 64 7.16 7.99 12.30
N ASN A 65 8.17 7.23 11.88
CA ASN A 65 9.53 7.29 12.43
C ASN A 65 10.26 8.59 12.01
N LYS A 66 10.00 9.08 10.79
CA LYS A 66 10.45 10.41 10.35
C LYS A 66 9.78 11.56 11.12
N GLY A 67 8.63 11.30 11.71
CA GLY A 67 7.88 12.26 12.52
C GLY A 67 7.31 13.44 11.72
N PRO A 68 6.50 14.30 12.36
CA PRO A 68 5.91 15.49 11.73
C PRO A 68 6.94 16.60 11.42
N ALA A 69 8.23 16.38 11.67
CA ALA A 69 9.29 17.35 11.38
C ALA A 69 9.42 17.64 9.87
N PHE A 70 8.98 16.72 9.01
CA PHE A 70 8.92 16.89 7.55
C PHE A 70 7.90 17.96 7.08
N MET A 71 6.97 18.41 7.94
CA MET A 71 5.98 19.46 7.61
C MET A 71 6.38 20.86 8.12
N LYS A 72 7.59 21.02 8.67
CA LYS A 72 8.07 22.28 9.26
C LYS A 72 9.16 23.00 8.44
N GLU A 73 9.54 22.45 7.30
CA GLU A 73 10.29 23.18 6.25
C GLU A 73 9.31 23.72 5.20
#